data_AF-A0A379U0B4-F1
#
_entry.id   AF-A0A379U0B4-F1
#
_cell.length_a   1.000
_cell.length_b   1.000
_cell.length_c   1.000
_cell.angle_alpha   90.00
_cell.angle_beta   90.00
_cell.angle_gamma   90.00
#
_symmetry.space_group_name_H-M   'P 1'
#
loop_
_entity.id
_entity.type
_entity.pdbx_description
1 polymer ?
#
loop_
_entity_poly.entity_id
_entity_poly.type
_entity_poly.pdbx_seq_one_letter_code
_entity_poly.pdbx_strand_id
1 'polypeptide(L)' 'MRILLPAYVTSELKTAFQIGFTIFIPFLIIDLVIASVLMALGMMMVPPATIALPFKLMLFVLVDGWQLLVGSLAQSFYS' A
#
# COMPACT_ATOMS: atom_id res chain seq x y z
N MET A 1 -16.99 -8.66 -29.04
CA MET A 1 -16.36 -7.58 -28.23
C MET A 1 -17.24 -6.97 -27.15
N ARG A 2 -18.57 -6.82 -27.34
CA ARG A 2 -19.49 -6.19 -26.35
C ARG A 2 -19.48 -6.79 -24.93
N ILE A 3 -19.11 -8.06 -24.78
CA ILE A 3 -19.06 -8.77 -23.48
C ILE A 3 -17.62 -8.96 -22.99
N LEU A 4 -16.67 -9.15 -23.91
CA LEU A 4 -15.27 -9.38 -23.60
C LEU A 4 -14.60 -8.15 -22.98
N LEU A 5 -14.91 -6.95 -23.48
CA LEU A 5 -14.36 -5.70 -22.97
C LEU A 5 -14.76 -5.44 -21.50
N PRO A 6 -16.07 -5.45 -21.13
CA PRO A 6 -16.45 -5.24 -19.74
C PRO A 6 -15.99 -6.38 -18.80
N ALA A 7 -15.94 -7.63 -19.28
CA ALA A 7 -15.42 -8.75 -18.49
C ALA A 7 -13.92 -8.64 -18.20
N TYR A 8 -13.14 -8.13 -19.16
CA TYR A 8 -11.72 -7.84 -18.96
C TYR A 8 -11.51 -6.73 -17.93
N VAL A 9 -12.25 -5.61 -18.06
CA VAL A 9 -12.13 -4.47 -17.13
C VAL A 9 -12.43 -4.88 -15.68
N THR A 10 -13.44 -5.72 -15.45
CA THR A 10 -13.75 -6.19 -14.09
C THR A 10 -12.70 -7.16 -13.54
N SER A 11 -12.09 -7.98 -14.40
CA SER A 11 -10.96 -8.85 -14.03
C SER A 11 -9.75 -8.03 -13.60
N GLU A 12 -9.33 -7.06 -14.42
CA GLU A 12 -8.20 -6.18 -14.12
C GLU A 12 -8.42 -5.36 -12.85
N LEU A 13 -9.64 -4.84 -12.64
CA LEU A 13 -9.97 -4.11 -11.41
C LEU A 13 -9.79 -4.97 -10.16
N LYS A 14 -10.18 -6.26 -10.22
CA LYS A 14 -9.99 -7.19 -9.12
C LYS A 14 -8.50 -7.45 -8.85
N THR A 15 -7.71 -7.67 -9.90
CA THR A 15 -6.26 -7.86 -9.79
C THR A 15 -5.57 -6.63 -9.20
N ALA A 16 -5.90 -5.44 -9.70
CA ALA A 16 -5.36 -4.17 -9.20
C ALA A 16 -5.71 -3.94 -7.72
N PHE A 17 -6.94 -4.29 -7.30
CA PHE A 17 -7.35 -4.18 -5.90
C PHE A 17 -6.55 -5.12 -4.99
N GLN A 18 -6.31 -6.36 -5.43
CA GLN A 18 -5.49 -7.32 -4.66
C GLN A 18 -4.04 -6.83 -4.51
N ILE A 19 -3.44 -6.33 -5.59
CA ILE A 19 -2.09 -5.76 -5.57
C ILE A 19 -2.04 -4.57 -4.60
N GLY A 20 -2.97 -3.61 -4.76
CA GLY A 20 -3.05 -2.43 -3.91
C GLY A 20 -3.25 -2.77 -2.43
N PHE A 21 -4.08 -3.77 -2.13
CA PHE A 21 -4.31 -4.22 -0.76
C PHE A 21 -3.04 -4.81 -0.13
N THR A 22 -2.33 -5.70 -0.84
CA THR A 22 -1.08 -6.29 -0.36
C THR A 22 0.00 -5.23 -0.09
N ILE A 23 0.12 -4.23 -0.97
CA ILE A 23 1.04 -3.10 -0.78
C ILE A 23 0.63 -2.25 0.43
N PHE A 24 -0.67 -2.09 0.69
CA PHE A 24 -1.18 -1.24 1.77
C PHE A 24 -0.97 -1.83 3.17
N ILE A 25 -0.98 -3.16 3.32
CA ILE A 25 -0.81 -3.87 4.60
C ILE A 25 0.39 -3.38 5.44
N PRO A 26 1.64 -3.33 4.94
CA PRO A 26 2.78 -2.89 5.75
C PRO A 26 2.65 -1.43 6.23
N PHE A 27 2.06 -0.55 5.42
CA PHE A 27 1.83 0.84 5.81
C PHE A 27 0.76 0.97 6.90
N LEU A 28 -0.27 0.14 6.85
CA LEU A 28 -1.31 0.08 7.88
C LEU A 28 -0.74 -0.41 9.22
N ILE A 29 0.18 -1.39 9.18
CA ILE A 29 0.88 -1.84 10.39
C ILE A 29 1.67 -0.69 11.02
N ILE A 30 2.39 0.11 10.21
CA ILE A 30 3.12 1.29 10.70
C ILE A 30 2.17 2.27 11.41
N ASP A 31 1.02 2.58 10.82
CA ASP A 31 0.03 3.49 11.43
C ASP A 31 -0.46 2.98 12.78
N LEU A 32 -0.82 1.69 12.87
CA LEU A 32 -1.32 1.08 14.10
C LEU A 32 -0.25 1.05 15.20
N VAL A 33 0.98 0.71 14.84
CA VAL A 33 2.10 0.68 15.79
C VAL A 33 2.38 2.09 16.32
N ILE A 34 2.51 3.07 15.44
CA ILE A 34 2.81 4.46 15.84
C ILE A 34 1.67 5.07 16.66
N ALA A 35 0.42 4.80 16.31
CA ALA A 35 -0.72 5.21 17.12
C ALA A 35 -0.67 4.59 18.53
N SER A 36 -0.37 3.29 18.65
CA SER A 36 -0.28 2.62 19.96
C SER A 36 0.86 3.15 20.84
N VAL A 37 2.02 3.46 20.24
CA VAL A 37 3.17 4.02 20.95
C VAL A 37 2.88 5.45 21.40
N LEU A 38 2.28 6.29 20.54
CA LEU A 38 1.90 7.65 20.91
C LEU A 38 0.86 7.70 22.04
N MET A 39 -0.13 6.80 22.00
CA MET A 39 -1.10 6.65 23.07
C MET A 39 -0.43 6.22 24.38
N ALA A 40 0.52 5.29 24.33
CA ALA A 40 1.28 4.85 25.51
C ALA A 40 2.16 5.96 26.11
N LEU A 41 2.66 6.88 25.29
CA LEU A 41 3.44 8.05 25.72
C LEU A 41 2.56 9.20 26.26
N GLY A 42 1.23 9.07 26.22
CA GLY A 42 0.29 10.12 26.65
C GLY A 42 0.17 11.29 25.68
N MET A 43 0.70 11.17 24.45
CA MET A 43 0.69 12.23 23.44
C MET A 43 -0.58 12.16 22.58
N MET A 44 -1.71 12.60 23.13
CA MET A 44 -3.01 12.61 22.43
C MET A 44 -3.18 13.76 21.43
N MET A 45 -2.40 14.83 21.59
CA MET A 45 -2.56 16.06 20.80
C MET A 45 -1.75 16.07 19.51
N VAL A 46 -0.81 15.14 19.35
CA VAL A 46 -0.02 14.99 18.13
C VAL A 46 -0.71 13.97 17.23
N PRO A 47 -1.16 14.34 16.01
CA PRO A 47 -1.79 13.40 15.10
C PRO A 47 -0.79 12.29 14.73
N PRO A 48 -1.08 11.00 14.97
CA PRO A 48 -0.16 9.90 14.70
C PRO A 48 0.33 9.84 13.25
N ALA A 49 -0.50 10.30 12.31
CA ALA A 49 -0.18 10.37 10.89
C ALA A 49 1.09 11.20 10.61
N THR A 50 1.33 12.28 11.35
CA THR A 50 2.49 13.15 11.14
C THR A 50 3.80 12.42 11.45
N ILE A 51 3.80 11.53 12.44
CA ILE A 51 4.94 10.68 12.78
C ILE A 51 4.99 9.48 11.84
N ALA A 52 3.86 8.91 11.43
CA ALA A 52 3.85 7.75 10.54
C ALA A 52 4.37 8.04 9.13
N LEU A 53 4.11 9.22 8.58
CA LEU A 53 4.53 9.60 7.22
C LEU A 53 6.03 9.38 6.92
N PRO A 54 6.99 9.91 7.71
CA PRO A 54 8.41 9.67 7.46
C PRO A 54 8.79 8.19 7.56
N PHE A 55 8.22 7.43 8.51
CA PHE A 55 8.50 5.99 8.63
C PHE A 55 7.98 5.19 7.44
N LYS A 56 6.79 5.53 6.93
CA LYS A 56 6.24 4.92 5.71
C LYS A 56 7.13 5.17 4.51
N LEU A 57 7.57 6.42 4.32
CA LEU A 57 8.47 6.79 3.22
C LEU A 57 9.81 6.08 3.34
N MET A 58 10.38 6.00 4.55
CA MET A 58 11.60 5.24 4.79
C MET A 58 11.44 3.77 4.42
N LEU A 59 10.38 3.11 4.91
CA LEU A 59 10.13 1.70 4.56
C LEU A 59 10.01 1.53 3.05
N PHE A 60 9.25 2.39 2.38
CA PHE A 60 9.04 2.31 0.94
C PHE A 60 10.32 2.49 0.13
N VAL A 61 11.22 3.39 0.55
CA VAL A 61 12.53 3.58 -0.10
C VAL A 61 13.47 2.41 0.22
N LEU A 62 13.49 1.92 1.46
CA LEU A 62 14.38 0.83 1.89
C LEU A 62 14.12 -0.50 1.18
N VAL A 63 12.87 -0.74 0.75
CA VAL A 63 12.50 -1.97 0.03
C VAL A 63 12.54 -1.79 -1.50
N ASP A 64 13.08 -0.68 -2.00
CA ASP A 64 13.01 -0.30 -3.42
C ASP A 64 11.57 -0.38 -3.96
N GLY A 65 10.62 0.19 -3.22
CA GLY A 65 9.19 0.04 -3.46
C GLY A 65 8.75 0.41 -4.87
N TRP A 66 9.37 1.41 -5.50
CA TRP A 66 9.11 1.74 -6.91
C TRP A 66 9.45 0.59 -7.88
N GLN A 67 10.58 -0.08 -7.67
CA GLN A 67 11.00 -1.22 -8.49
C GLN A 67 10.08 -2.42 -8.26
N LEU A 68 9.67 -2.68 -7.02
CA LEU A 68 8.70 -3.74 -6.72
C LEU A 68 7.34 -3.47 -7.40
N LEU A 69 6.83 -2.24 -7.32
CA LEU A 69 5.56 -1.87 -7.95
C LEU A 69 5.59 -2.02 -9.47
N VAL A 70 6.61 -1.42 -10.11
CA VAL A 70 6.75 -1.47 -11.58
C VAL A 70 7.04 -2.89 -12.04
N GLY A 71 7.86 -3.64 -11.31
CA GLY A 71 8.17 -5.03 -11.60
C GLY A 71 6.95 -5.94 -11.53
N SER A 72 6.13 -5.82 -10.47
CA SER A 72 4.89 -6.60 -10.35
C SER A 72 3.86 -6.26 -11.42
N LEU A 73 3.76 -4.98 -11.82
CA LEU A 73 2.90 -4.59 -12.93
C LEU A 73 3.40 -5.14 -14.27
N ALA A 74 4.70 -5.03 -14.55
CA ALA A 74 5.29 -5.55 -15.79
C ALA A 74 5.13 -7.07 -15.92
N GLN A 75 5.32 -7.82 -14.82
CA GLN A 75 5.09 -9.27 -14.79
C GLN A 75 3.62 -9.65 -15.09
N SER A 76 2.65 -8.83 -14.68
CA SER A 76 1.23 -9.08 -14.93
C SER A 76 0.83 -9.03 -16.41
N PHE A 77 1.59 -8.34 -17.26
CA PHE A 77 1.28 -8.22 -18.70
C PHE A 77 2.12 -9.15 -19.59
N TYR A 78 3.28 -9.60 -19.08
CA TYR A 78 4.25 -10.39 -19.85
C TYR A 78 4.17 -11.89 -19.56
N SER A 79 3.40 -12.32 -18.55
CA SER A 79 3.19 -13.72 -18.15
C SER A 79 1.78 -14.21 -18.43
#